data_AF-A0AAQ3S016-F1
#
_entry.id   AF-A0AAQ3S016-F1
#
_cell.length_a   1.000
_cell.length_b   1.000
_cell.length_c   1.000
_cell.angle_alpha   90.00
_cell.angle_beta   90.00
_cell.angle_gamma   90.00
#
_symmetry.space_group_name_H-M   'P 1'
#
loop_
_entity.id
_entity.type
_entity.pdbx_description
1 polymer ?
#
loop_
_entity_poly.entity_id
_entity_poly.type
_entity_poly.pdbx_seq_one_letter_code
_entity_poly.pdbx_strand_id
1 'polypeptide(L)'
;MALTSSYMLLFPLLVIIAFAGDFNKDFDLTWGDGRAKILNNGELLTLTLDQASGSGFQSKNEYLFGKIDMQLKLVPGNSAGTVTAYYVSSSFHFVISCNNNRNNNSFIHSELMI
;
A
#
# COMPACT_ATOMS: atom_id res chain seq x y z
N MET A 1 29.91 -41.31 1.47
CA MET A 1 30.14 -40.40 2.60
C MET A 1 30.46 -38.97 2.16
N ALA A 2 31.53 -38.69 1.40
CA ALA A 2 31.79 -37.32 0.93
C ALA A 2 30.69 -36.75 0.03
N LEU A 3 30.29 -37.48 -1.02
CA LEU A 3 29.29 -37.05 -2.02
C LEU A 3 27.93 -36.62 -1.45
N THR A 4 27.51 -37.20 -0.32
CA THR A 4 26.26 -36.83 0.38
C THR A 4 26.40 -35.52 1.16
N SER A 5 27.60 -35.19 1.65
CA SER A 5 27.86 -33.94 2.38
C SER A 5 27.82 -32.71 1.46
N SER A 6 28.28 -32.85 0.20
CA SER A 6 28.16 -31.79 -0.81
C SER A 6 26.71 -31.41 -1.14
N TYR A 7 25.77 -32.36 -1.10
CA TYR A 7 24.34 -32.04 -1.29
C TYR A 7 23.71 -31.35 -0.06
N MET A 8 24.19 -31.62 1.16
CA MET A 8 23.70 -30.90 2.36
C MET A 8 24.09 -29.41 2.35
N LEU A 9 25.25 -29.07 1.78
CA LEU A 9 25.70 -27.67 1.64
C LEU A 9 24.95 -26.90 0.53
N LEU A 10 24.27 -27.59 -0.38
CA LEU A 10 23.46 -26.98 -1.44
C LEU A 10 22.03 -26.59 -1.01
N PHE A 11 21.56 -27.07 0.15
CA PHE A 11 20.15 -26.97 0.53
C PHE A 11 19.67 -25.71 1.29
N PRO A 12 20.52 -24.89 1.96
CA PRO A 12 20.05 -23.69 2.65
C PRO A 12 20.05 -22.42 1.79
N LEU A 13 20.11 -22.52 0.45
CA LEU A 13 19.70 -21.41 -0.43
C LEU A 13 18.16 -21.32 -0.48
N LEU A 14 17.53 -21.19 0.69
CA LEU A 14 16.10 -20.94 0.80
C LEU A 14 15.86 -19.50 0.33
N VAL A 15 15.50 -19.37 -0.95
CA VAL A 15 15.24 -18.07 -1.58
C VAL A 15 14.19 -17.32 -0.77
N ILE A 16 14.58 -16.20 -0.19
CA ILE A 16 13.63 -15.24 0.42
C ILE A 16 12.90 -14.58 -0.74
N ILE A 17 11.80 -15.20 -1.19
CA ILE A 17 10.94 -14.63 -2.21
C ILE A 17 10.22 -13.44 -1.58
N ALA A 18 10.74 -12.24 -1.83
CA ALA A 18 10.07 -11.00 -1.50
C ALA A 18 8.84 -10.84 -2.42
N PHE A 19 7.69 -11.34 -1.98
CA PHE A 19 6.41 -11.07 -2.62
C PHE A 19 6.05 -9.60 -2.41
N ALA A 20 6.10 -8.81 -3.48
CA ALA A 20 5.40 -7.54 -3.53
C ALA A 20 3.89 -7.78 -3.42
N GLY A 21 3.18 -6.96 -2.64
CA GLY A 21 1.72 -6.99 -2.56
C GLY A 21 1.07 -6.61 -3.89
N ASP A 22 -0.18 -7.02 -4.09
CA ASP A 22 -0.92 -6.72 -5.32
C ASP A 22 -2.20 -5.99 -4.96
N PHE A 23 -2.23 -4.69 -5.24
CA PHE A 23 -3.37 -3.83 -4.90
C PHE A 23 -4.71 -4.33 -5.45
N ASN A 24 -4.74 -5.14 -6.53
CA ASN A 24 -5.99 -5.73 -7.06
C ASN A 24 -6.51 -6.92 -6.24
N LYS A 25 -5.60 -7.65 -5.57
CA LYS A 25 -5.95 -8.79 -4.70
C LYS A 25 -6.29 -8.31 -3.30
N ASP A 26 -5.49 -7.39 -2.78
CA ASP A 26 -5.53 -7.00 -1.38
C ASP A 26 -6.55 -5.86 -1.13
N PHE A 27 -6.92 -5.07 -2.15
CA PHE A 27 -7.77 -3.88 -2.01
C PHE A 27 -8.81 -3.68 -3.13
N ASP A 28 -9.92 -3.02 -2.78
CA ASP A 28 -11.00 -2.58 -3.68
C ASP A 28 -11.16 -1.04 -3.64
N LEU A 29 -11.57 -0.46 -4.77
CA LEU A 29 -11.71 0.99 -4.94
C LEU A 29 -13.11 1.43 -4.52
N THR A 30 -13.23 2.11 -3.38
CA THR A 30 -14.51 2.41 -2.73
C THR A 30 -15.16 3.69 -3.19
N TRP A 31 -14.38 4.73 -3.49
CA TRP A 31 -14.92 6.01 -3.96
C TRP A 31 -13.94 6.78 -4.84
N GLY A 32 -14.51 7.64 -5.68
CA GLY A 32 -13.77 8.61 -6.49
C GLY A 32 -14.12 8.65 -7.97
N ASP A 33 -15.02 7.80 -8.49
CA ASP A 33 -15.53 7.94 -9.87
C ASP A 33 -14.36 8.02 -10.89
N GLY A 34 -13.52 6.97 -10.90
CA GLY A 34 -12.31 6.90 -11.73
C GLY A 34 -11.10 7.72 -11.26
N ARG A 35 -11.19 8.46 -10.14
CA ARG A 35 -10.05 9.19 -9.52
C ARG A 35 -9.10 8.29 -8.71
N ALA A 36 -9.58 7.15 -8.23
CA ALA A 36 -8.73 6.05 -7.77
C ALA A 36 -8.42 5.13 -8.95
N LYS A 37 -7.15 4.76 -9.15
CA LYS A 37 -6.71 3.80 -10.17
C LYS A 37 -5.54 2.95 -9.69
N ILE A 38 -5.66 1.64 -9.88
CA ILE A 38 -4.53 0.69 -9.78
C ILE A 38 -3.84 0.65 -11.14
N LEU A 39 -2.51 0.75 -11.13
CA LEU A 39 -1.60 0.76 -12.27
C LEU A 39 -0.54 -0.35 -12.08
N ASN A 40 0.35 -0.52 -13.07
CA ASN A 40 1.46 -1.48 -13.03
C ASN A 40 1.05 -2.90 -12.58
N ASN A 41 -0.12 -3.39 -13.05
CA ASN A 41 -0.66 -4.71 -12.69
C ASN A 41 -0.73 -4.96 -11.16
N GLY A 42 -1.00 -3.93 -10.35
CA GLY A 42 -1.13 -4.07 -8.89
C GLY A 42 0.03 -3.54 -8.06
N GLU A 43 1.12 -3.09 -8.68
CA GLU A 43 2.28 -2.52 -7.97
C GLU A 43 2.06 -1.07 -7.51
N LEU A 44 1.22 -0.29 -8.21
CA LEU A 44 1.03 1.14 -7.92
C LEU A 44 -0.45 1.51 -7.82
N LEU A 45 -0.84 2.10 -6.70
CA LEU A 45 -2.16 2.68 -6.49
C LEU A 45 -2.07 4.22 -6.49
N THR A 46 -2.86 4.85 -7.36
CA THR A 46 -2.96 6.30 -7.50
C THR A 46 -4.33 6.79 -7.05
N LEU A 47 -4.35 7.88 -6.28
CA LEU A 47 -5.55 8.58 -5.82
C LEU A 47 -5.44 10.04 -6.25
N THR A 48 -6.43 10.56 -6.95
CA THR A 48 -6.56 11.99 -7.24
C THR A 48 -7.71 12.63 -6.48
N LEU A 49 -7.65 13.94 -6.38
CA LEU A 49 -8.65 14.83 -5.79
C LEU A 49 -8.84 15.98 -6.78
N ASP A 50 -10.09 16.31 -7.08
CA ASP A 50 -10.46 17.53 -7.78
C ASP A 50 -11.54 18.30 -7.00
N GLN A 51 -12.10 19.35 -7.60
CA GLN A 51 -13.16 20.16 -6.97
C GLN A 51 -14.50 19.41 -6.86
N ALA A 52 -14.71 18.33 -7.62
CA ALA A 52 -15.95 17.56 -7.63
C ALA A 52 -15.92 16.41 -6.61
N SER A 53 -14.79 15.70 -6.46
CA SER A 53 -14.63 14.68 -5.43
C SER A 53 -13.17 14.32 -5.11
N GLY A 54 -12.99 13.76 -3.91
CA GLY A 54 -11.78 13.00 -3.56
C GLY A 54 -11.82 11.57 -4.07
N SER A 55 -10.95 10.72 -3.53
CA SER A 55 -10.96 9.29 -3.83
C SER A 55 -10.30 8.47 -2.72
N GLY A 56 -10.61 7.18 -2.69
CA GLY A 56 -10.05 6.25 -1.74
C GLY A 56 -10.41 4.79 -2.03
N PHE A 57 -9.80 3.91 -1.24
CA PHE A 57 -9.84 2.46 -1.38
C PHE A 57 -9.90 1.81 0.00
N GLN A 58 -10.28 0.52 0.04
CA GLN A 58 -10.27 -0.31 1.24
C GLN A 58 -9.66 -1.69 0.98
N SER A 59 -9.15 -2.41 2.00
CA SER A 59 -8.71 -3.80 1.78
C SER A 59 -9.91 -4.75 1.60
N LYS A 60 -9.71 -5.97 1.09
CA LYS A 60 -10.82 -6.92 0.88
C LYS A 60 -11.20 -7.73 2.12
N ASN A 61 -10.26 -7.86 3.04
CA ASN A 61 -10.36 -8.69 4.23
C ASN A 61 -10.23 -7.83 5.49
N GLU A 62 -10.91 -8.27 6.56
CA GLU A 62 -10.69 -7.78 7.91
C GLU A 62 -9.49 -8.50 8.54
N TYR A 63 -8.72 -7.80 9.36
CA TYR A 63 -7.51 -8.31 10.02
C TYR A 63 -7.61 -8.03 11.51
N LEU A 64 -7.49 -9.09 12.34
CA LEU A 64 -7.52 -8.96 13.80
C LEU A 64 -6.16 -8.56 14.37
N PHE A 65 -5.08 -9.03 13.74
CA PHE A 65 -3.70 -8.69 14.06
C PHE A 65 -2.88 -8.59 12.77
N GLY A 66 -1.89 -7.69 12.71
CA GLY A 66 -0.98 -7.65 11.56
C GLY A 66 -0.06 -6.43 11.52
N LYS A 67 0.79 -6.39 10.48
CA LYS A 67 1.53 -5.19 10.07
C LYS A 67 1.13 -4.85 8.64
N ILE A 68 0.55 -3.67 8.43
CA ILE A 68 0.44 -3.06 7.10
C ILE A 68 1.70 -2.22 6.90
N ASP A 69 2.31 -2.38 5.73
CA ASP A 69 3.52 -1.66 5.32
C ASP A 69 3.26 -1.08 3.92
N MET A 70 3.40 0.24 3.76
CA MET A 70 3.18 0.92 2.47
C MET A 70 4.10 2.12 2.28
N GLN A 71 4.38 2.41 0.99
CA GLN A 71 5.14 3.58 0.55
C GLN A 71 4.17 4.63 -0.01
N LEU A 72 3.84 5.65 0.78
CA LEU A 72 2.95 6.73 0.35
C LEU A 72 3.75 7.83 -0.34
N LYS A 73 3.32 8.25 -1.54
CA LYS A 73 3.78 9.48 -2.17
C LYS A 73 2.72 10.56 -2.02
N LEU A 74 3.09 11.68 -1.42
CA LEU A 74 2.20 12.83 -1.23
C LEU A 74 2.05 13.65 -2.52
N VAL A 75 1.02 14.50 -2.56
CA VAL A 75 0.75 15.40 -3.69
C VAL A 75 1.88 16.46 -3.77
N PRO A 76 2.56 16.63 -4.91
CA PRO A 76 3.66 17.57 -5.04
C PRO A 76 3.18 19.02 -5.21
N GLY A 77 3.92 19.98 -4.65
CA GLY A 77 3.63 21.40 -4.76
C GLY A 77 2.50 21.90 -3.84
N ASN A 78 1.96 23.08 -4.13
CA ASN A 78 1.00 23.75 -3.26
C ASN A 78 -0.30 22.94 -3.10
N SER A 79 -0.40 22.32 -1.93
CA SER A 79 -1.49 21.45 -1.51
C SER A 79 -2.01 21.96 -0.17
N ALA A 80 -2.50 23.21 -0.15
CA ALA A 80 -3.12 23.82 1.03
C ALA A 80 -4.61 23.44 1.16
N GLY A 81 -5.06 23.11 2.38
CA GLY A 81 -6.41 22.56 2.62
C GLY A 81 -6.53 21.07 2.29
N THR A 82 -5.49 20.28 2.56
CA THR A 82 -5.23 19.01 1.88
C THR A 82 -4.64 18.03 2.96
N VAL A 83 -5.34 16.94 3.35
CA VAL A 83 -5.08 16.03 4.52
C VAL A 83 -5.15 14.49 4.22
N THR A 84 -4.04 13.74 4.29
CA THR A 84 -3.95 12.36 3.74
C THR A 84 -4.10 11.41 4.90
N ALA A 85 -5.28 10.81 5.01
CA ALA A 85 -5.56 9.80 6.02
C ALA A 85 -4.96 8.46 5.60
N TYR A 86 -4.46 7.70 6.58
CA TYR A 86 -4.03 6.31 6.46
C TYR A 86 -4.35 5.65 7.81
N TYR A 87 -5.45 4.91 7.88
CA TYR A 87 -5.98 4.44 9.17
C TYR A 87 -6.77 3.13 9.06
N VAL A 88 -6.73 2.35 10.13
CA VAL A 88 -7.61 1.21 10.38
C VAL A 88 -8.82 1.67 11.20
N SER A 89 -10.00 1.11 10.93
CA SER A 89 -11.17 1.24 11.79
C SER A 89 -11.91 -0.10 11.83
N SER A 90 -12.53 -0.39 12.98
CA SER A 90 -13.17 -1.68 13.29
C SER A 90 -14.63 -1.80 12.84
N SER A 91 -15.19 -0.78 12.18
CA SER A 91 -16.60 -0.75 11.74
C SER A 91 -16.77 -0.29 10.31
N PHE A 92 -15.84 0.54 9.82
CA PHE A 92 -15.61 0.71 8.39
C PHE A 92 -14.15 0.43 8.08
N HIS A 93 -14.00 -0.47 7.13
CA HIS A 93 -12.78 -0.89 6.50
C HIS A 93 -11.68 0.17 6.42
N PHE A 94 -10.41 -0.23 6.59
CA PHE A 94 -9.21 0.56 6.31
C PHE A 94 -9.39 1.54 5.12
N VAL A 95 -9.08 2.83 5.26
CA VAL A 95 -9.21 3.83 4.18
C VAL A 95 -7.96 4.71 4.05
N ILE A 96 -7.56 4.97 2.80
CA ILE A 96 -6.79 6.17 2.45
C ILE A 96 -7.71 7.18 1.78
N SER A 97 -7.78 8.39 2.34
CA SER A 97 -8.35 9.59 1.72
C SER A 97 -7.18 10.53 1.43
N CYS A 98 -6.90 10.83 0.17
CA CYS A 98 -5.67 11.54 -0.23
C CYS A 98 -5.83 13.07 -0.23
N ASN A 99 -4.72 13.79 0.00
CA ASN A 99 -4.74 15.03 0.78
C ASN A 99 -3.34 15.57 1.32
N ASN A 100 -2.43 16.43 0.79
CA ASN A 100 -1.29 16.86 1.69
C ASN A 100 -0.53 18.20 1.52
N ASN A 101 -0.58 19.06 2.56
CA ASN A 101 0.27 20.26 2.68
C ASN A 101 1.73 19.99 3.13
N ARG A 102 2.51 19.27 2.31
CA ARG A 102 3.98 19.18 2.43
C ARG A 102 4.65 19.08 1.06
N ASN A 103 5.52 20.04 0.76
CA ASN A 103 6.14 20.23 -0.56
C ASN A 103 7.28 19.24 -0.91
N ASN A 104 7.26 18.02 -0.38
CA ASN A 104 8.40 17.09 -0.48
C ASN A 104 8.09 15.90 -1.41
N ASN A 105 8.85 15.76 -2.50
CA ASN A 105 8.75 14.66 -3.46
C ASN A 105 9.20 13.27 -2.93
N SER A 106 9.52 13.17 -1.64
CA SER A 106 9.94 11.94 -0.95
C SER A 106 8.76 10.99 -0.76
N PHE A 107 8.99 9.70 -1.02
CA PHE A 107 8.12 8.65 -0.48
C PHE A 107 8.22 8.63 1.05
N ILE A 108 7.09 8.42 1.71
CA ILE A 108 6.99 8.18 3.15
C ILE A 108 6.73 6.70 3.34
N HIS A 109 7.63 6.02 4.06
CA HIS A 109 7.40 4.68 4.57
C HIS A 109 6.41 4.79 5.74
N SER A 110 5.23 4.18 5.61
CA SER A 110 4.25 4.06 6.69
C SER A 110 4.16 2.61 7.16
N GLU A 111 4.39 2.40 8.45
CA GLU A 111 4.13 1.14 9.12
C GLU A 111 2.93 1.33 10.06
N LEU A 112 1.96 0.43 10.00
CA LEU A 112 0.81 0.41 10.91
C LEU A 112 0.63 -1.01 11.45
N MET A 113 0.64 -1.14 12.77
CA MET A 113 0.29 -2.39 13.44
C MET A 113 -1.20 -2.41 13.78
N ILE A 114 -1.79 -3.60 13.64
CA ILE A 114 -3.15 -3.98 14.02
C ILE A 114 -3.02 -4.98 15.17
#